data_AF-B6IME1-F1
#
_entry.id   AF-B6IME1-F1
#
_cell.length_a   1.000
_cell.length_b   1.000
_cell.length_c   1.000
_cell.angle_alpha   90.00
_cell.angle_beta   90.00
_cell.angle_gamma   90.00
#
_symmetry.space_group_name_H-M   'P 1'
#
loop_
_entity.id
_entity.type
_entity.pdbx_description
1 polymer ?
#
loop_
_entity_poly.entity_id
_entity_poly.type
_entity_poly.pdbx_seq_one_letter_code
_entity_poly.pdbx_strand_id
1 'polypeptide(L)'
;MSKFRRKHQRRGRYAASQEAAPLLAHMPTAQGMHDALVGGGFVLAKSVRPYLRTDGLMSIRFVWRLRHQGGTTSVTYTEVLRVG
;
A
#
# COMPACT_ATOMS: atom_id res chain seq x y z
N MET A 1 -18.85 -7.74 -26.12
CA MET A 1 -18.69 -8.60 -24.92
C MET A 1 -18.07 -7.80 -23.78
N SER A 2 -18.90 -7.24 -22.89
CA SER A 2 -18.40 -6.47 -21.74
C SER A 2 -17.87 -7.42 -20.66
N LYS A 3 -16.56 -7.37 -20.39
CA LYS A 3 -15.93 -8.07 -19.27
C LYS A 3 -16.39 -7.42 -17.96
N PHE A 4 -17.55 -7.84 -17.44
CA PHE A 4 -17.90 -7.60 -16.04
C PHE A 4 -16.87 -8.31 -15.17
N ARG A 5 -15.80 -7.59 -14.78
CA ARG A 5 -14.95 -7.99 -13.67
C ARG A 5 -15.86 -8.07 -12.44
N ARG A 6 -16.34 -9.26 -12.09
CA ARG A 6 -16.99 -9.51 -10.80
C ARG A 6 -16.03 -9.00 -9.74
N LYS A 7 -16.41 -7.89 -9.09
CA LYS A 7 -15.68 -7.32 -7.96
C LYS A 7 -15.83 -8.34 -6.84
N HIS A 8 -14.87 -9.26 -6.75
CA HIS A 8 -14.85 -10.25 -5.68
C HIS A 8 -14.85 -9.47 -4.37
N GLN A 9 -15.97 -9.47 -3.65
CA GLN A 9 -16.10 -8.76 -2.40
C GLN A 9 -15.19 -9.47 -1.41
N ARG A 10 -14.01 -8.88 -1.17
CA ARG A 10 -13.09 -9.41 -0.17
C ARG A 10 -13.83 -9.37 1.16
N ARG A 11 -14.04 -10.52 1.77
CA ARG A 11 -14.61 -10.62 3.12
C ARG A 11 -13.54 -10.06 4.07
N GLY A 12 -13.86 -8.95 4.73
CA GLY A 12 -12.93 -8.15 5.54
C GLY A 12 -13.29 -6.67 5.43
N ARG A 13 -12.70 -5.84 6.29
CA ARG A 13 -13.04 -4.41 6.40
C ARG A 13 -11.81 -3.54 6.29
N TYR A 14 -11.96 -2.38 5.68
CA TYR A 14 -10.92 -1.36 5.76
C TYR A 14 -10.94 -0.71 7.14
N ALA A 15 -9.75 -0.51 7.71
CA ALA A 15 -9.56 0.36 8.86
C ALA A 15 -9.68 1.84 8.45
N ALA A 16 -9.57 2.72 9.45
CA ALA A 16 -9.41 4.16 9.22
C ALA A 16 -8.16 4.42 8.36
N SER A 17 -8.22 5.48 7.55
CA SER A 17 -7.03 5.96 6.83
C SER A 17 -6.00 6.44 7.84
N GLN A 18 -4.73 6.09 7.59
CA GLN A 18 -3.60 6.48 8.44
C GLN A 18 -2.54 7.16 7.60
N GLU A 19 -1.71 7.99 8.23
CA GLU A 19 -0.54 8.56 7.57
C GLU A 19 0.49 7.47 7.25
N ALA A 20 1.03 7.52 6.03
CA ALA A 20 1.91 6.47 5.53
C ALA A 20 3.29 6.50 6.19
N ALA A 21 3.87 7.69 6.37
CA ALA A 21 5.25 7.83 6.84
C ALA A 21 5.46 7.32 8.28
N PRO A 22 4.62 7.68 9.28
CA PRO A 22 4.77 7.12 10.63
C PRO A 22 4.61 5.60 10.66
N LEU A 23 3.67 5.06 9.86
CA LEU A 23 3.41 3.63 9.81
C LEU A 23 4.54 2.85 9.14
N LEU A 24 5.16 3.43 8.11
CA LEU A 24 6.32 2.89 7.41
C LEU A 24 7.54 2.76 8.34
N ALA A 25 7.75 3.74 9.22
CA ALA A 25 8.90 3.76 10.15
C ALA A 25 8.94 2.54 11.09
N HIS A 26 7.80 1.88 11.32
CA HIS A 26 7.69 0.66 12.12
C HIS A 26 7.90 -0.63 11.32
N MET A 27 8.22 -0.55 10.02
CA MET A 27 8.31 -1.70 9.11
C MET A 27 9.66 -1.70 8.38
N PRO A 28 10.70 -2.35 8.93
CA PRO A 28 12.07 -2.27 8.40
C PRO A 28 12.20 -2.61 6.91
N THR A 29 11.48 -3.65 6.44
CA THR A 29 11.48 -4.04 5.02
C THR A 29 10.88 -2.96 4.14
N ALA A 30 9.75 -2.36 4.56
CA ALA A 30 9.12 -1.27 3.82
C ALA A 30 9.98 0.00 3.85
N GLN A 31 10.67 0.26 4.96
CA GLN A 31 11.60 1.37 5.10
C GLN A 31 12.77 1.24 4.12
N GLY A 32 13.39 0.07 4.00
CA GLY A 32 14.47 -0.15 3.03
C GLY A 32 14.01 0.07 1.58
N MET A 33 12.79 -0.34 1.24
CA MET A 33 12.20 -0.02 -0.07
C MET A 33 11.95 1.48 -0.24
N HIS A 34 11.50 2.17 0.81
CA HIS A 34 11.24 3.60 0.76
C HIS A 34 12.51 4.38 0.45
N ASP A 35 13.61 4.08 1.13
CA ASP A 35 14.88 4.80 0.97
C ASP A 35 15.41 4.65 -0.47
N ALA A 36 15.36 3.43 -1.01
CA ALA A 36 15.75 3.15 -2.39
C ALA A 36 14.86 3.87 -3.42
N LEU A 37 13.54 3.89 -3.19
CA LEU A 37 12.58 4.50 -4.11
C LEU A 37 12.65 6.03 -4.09
N VAL A 38 12.81 6.64 -2.91
CA VAL A 38 12.99 8.10 -2.78
C VAL A 38 14.29 8.54 -3.43
N GLY A 39 15.38 7.78 -3.28
CA GLY A 39 16.63 8.02 -4.01
C GLY A 39 16.44 8.01 -5.53
N GLY A 40 15.48 7.24 -6.04
CA GLY A 40 15.07 7.21 -7.45
C GLY A 40 14.00 8.24 -7.84
N GLY A 41 13.66 9.20 -6.98
CA GLY A 41 12.68 10.26 -7.25
C GLY A 41 11.21 9.87 -7.09
N PHE A 42 10.92 8.67 -6.56
CA PHE A 42 9.54 8.30 -6.26
C PHE A 42 9.02 9.00 -5.01
N VAL A 43 7.74 9.33 -5.02
CA VAL A 43 7.04 9.95 -3.89
C VAL A 43 6.05 8.97 -3.28
N LEU A 44 6.14 8.75 -1.97
CA LEU A 44 5.19 7.94 -1.20
C LEU A 44 3.82 8.63 -1.14
N ALA A 45 2.75 7.87 -1.35
CA ALA A 45 1.39 8.34 -1.10
C ALA A 45 1.22 8.72 0.38
N LYS A 46 0.63 9.90 0.65
CA LYS A 46 0.52 10.47 2.00
C LYS A 46 -0.16 9.56 3.02
N SER A 47 -1.15 8.79 2.57
CA SER A 47 -1.98 7.97 3.44
C SER A 47 -2.13 6.56 2.90
N VAL A 48 -2.28 5.61 3.81
CA VAL A 48 -2.64 4.23 3.52
C VAL A 48 -3.96 3.88 4.20
N ARG A 49 -4.65 2.90 3.65
CA ARG A 49 -5.89 2.37 4.25
C ARG A 49 -5.70 0.88 4.53
N PRO A 50 -5.27 0.50 5.75
CA PRO A 50 -5.11 -0.89 6.12
C PRO A 50 -6.40 -1.68 5.92
N TYR A 51 -6.26 -2.94 5.56
CA TYR A 51 -7.37 -3.85 5.33
C TYR A 51 -7.29 -5.01 6.31
N LEU A 52 -8.26 -5.07 7.22
CA LEU A 52 -8.45 -6.19 8.13
C LEU A 52 -9.14 -7.33 7.38
N ARG A 53 -8.45 -8.46 7.26
CA ARG A 53 -8.89 -9.67 6.59
C ARG A 53 -9.69 -10.54 7.55
N THR A 54 -10.49 -11.46 7.01
CA THR A 54 -11.25 -12.43 7.82
C THR A 54 -10.42 -13.49 8.51
N ASP A 55 -9.17 -13.68 8.09
CA ASP A 55 -8.22 -14.63 8.69
C ASP A 55 -7.49 -14.04 9.90
N GLY A 56 -7.90 -12.86 10.39
CA GLY A 56 -7.26 -12.17 11.52
C GLY A 56 -5.96 -11.45 11.14
N LEU A 57 -5.60 -11.40 9.86
CA LEU A 57 -4.45 -10.65 9.38
C LEU A 57 -4.85 -9.23 8.94
N MET A 58 -3.90 -8.31 8.95
CA MET A 58 -4.04 -6.97 8.40
C MET A 58 -3.06 -6.79 7.24
N SER A 59 -3.56 -6.33 6.10
CA SER A 59 -2.72 -5.94 4.98
C SER A 59 -2.61 -4.43 4.88
N ILE A 60 -1.38 -3.93 4.78
CA ILE A 60 -1.08 -2.50 4.67
C ILE A 60 -0.38 -2.29 3.33
N ARG A 61 -0.95 -1.45 2.48
CA ARG A 61 -0.45 -1.20 1.13
C ARG A 61 0.20 0.17 1.04
N PHE A 62 1.51 0.18 0.87
CA PHE A 62 2.28 1.38 0.55
C PHE A 62 2.38 1.54 -0.97
N VAL A 63 2.24 2.77 -1.45
CA VAL A 63 2.28 3.09 -2.88
C VAL A 63 3.22 4.26 -3.09
N TRP A 64 4.27 4.05 -3.86
CA TRP A 64 5.17 5.08 -4.34
C TRP A 64 4.87 5.39 -5.80
N ARG A 65 4.97 6.65 -6.18
CA ARG A 65 4.67 7.12 -7.54
C ARG A 65 5.80 7.97 -8.07
N LEU A 66 6.23 7.71 -9.29
CA LEU A 66 7.14 8.55 -10.05
C LEU A 66 6.36 9.12 -11.24
N ARG A 67 6.33 10.44 -11.37
CA ARG A 67 5.74 11.10 -12.53
C ARG A 67 6.83 11.39 -13.56
N HIS A 68 6.53 11.16 -14.82
CA HIS A 68 7.40 11.48 -15.94
C HIS A 68 6.56 12.01 -17.10
N GLN A 69 7.21 12.50 -18.15
CA GLN A 69 6.50 12.95 -19.34
C GLN A 69 5.68 11.78 -19.92
N GLY A 70 4.37 11.98 -20.06
CA GLY A 70 3.46 10.98 -20.61
C GLY A 70 2.97 9.89 -19.66
N GLY A 71 3.30 9.90 -18.36
CA GLY A 71 2.77 8.85 -17.47
C GLY A 71 3.11 8.93 -15.98
N THR A 72 2.73 7.87 -15.27
CA THR A 72 3.07 7.67 -13.86
C THR A 72 3.42 6.20 -13.65
N THR A 73 4.63 5.94 -13.19
CA THR A 73 5.04 4.63 -12.67
C THR A 73 4.64 4.54 -11.21
N SER A 74 4.09 3.39 -10.80
CA SER A 74 3.76 3.15 -9.39
C SER A 74 4.35 1.84 -8.90
N VAL A 75 5.03 1.89 -7.77
CA VAL A 75 5.50 0.72 -7.04
C VAL A 75 4.60 0.51 -5.84
N THR A 76 4.14 -0.72 -5.64
CA THR A 76 3.25 -1.07 -4.54
C THR A 76 3.89 -2.17 -3.72
N TYR A 77 4.01 -1.92 -2.41
CA TYR A 77 4.43 -2.93 -1.44
C TYR A 77 3.25 -3.22 -0.51
N THR A 78 3.03 -4.49 -0.18
CA THR A 78 1.98 -4.89 0.76
C THR A 78 2.61 -5.67 1.91
N GLU A 79 2.61 -5.06 3.09
CA GLU A 79 2.98 -5.73 4.33
C GLU A 79 1.74 -6.48 4.86
N VAL A 80 1.93 -7.69 5.38
CA VAL A 80 0.86 -8.46 6.03
C VAL A 80 1.26 -8.74 7.45
N LEU A 81 0.48 -8.21 8.39
CA LEU A 81 0.71 -8.32 9.82
C LEU A 81 -0.35 -9.22 10.46
N ARG A 82 0.01 -9.90 11.54
CA ARG A 82 -0.98 -10.55 12.41
C ARG A 82 -1.58 -9.48 13.32
N VAL A 83 -2.91 -9.45 13.43
CA VAL A 83 -3.60 -8.61 14.41
C VAL A 83 -3.78 -9.44 15.67
N GLY A 84 -3.25 -8.95 16.79
CA GLY A 84 -3.38 -9.58 18.12
C GLY A 84 -4.80 -9.59 18.62
#